data_AF-A0A2K3M1Q3-F1
#
_entry.id   AF-A0A2K3M1Q3-F1
#
_cell.length_a   1.000
_cell.length_b   1.000
_cell.length_c   1.000
_cell.angle_alpha   90.00
_cell.angle_beta   90.00
_cell.angle_gamma   90.00
#
_symmetry.space_group_name_H-M   'P 1'
#
loop_
_entity.id
_entity.type
_entity.pdbx_description
1 polymer ?
#
loop_
_entity_poly.entity_id
_entity_poly.type
_entity_poly.pdbx_seq_one_letter_code
_entity_poly.pdbx_strand_id
1 'polypeptide(L)' 'IPHLRPTEYKRSRLPRNRRTVNRAYGGVLSGGAVRERIIRAFLVEEQKIVKKVLKIQKAKEKLATKA' A
#
# COMPACT_ATOMS: atom_id res chain seq x y z
N ILE A 1 4.68 -17.89 -9.55
CA ILE A 1 4.47 -18.97 -8.56
C ILE A 1 3.80 -20.11 -9.31
N PRO A 2 4.30 -21.35 -9.21
CA PRO A 2 3.82 -22.45 -10.04
C PRO A 2 2.41 -22.91 -9.60
N HIS A 3 1.48 -23.13 -10.53
CA HIS A 3 0.17 -23.67 -10.20
C HIS A 3 0.25 -25.19 -10.02
N LEU A 4 0.27 -25.65 -8.77
CA LEU A 4 0.48 -27.06 -8.38
C LEU A 4 -0.56 -27.47 -7.34
N ARG A 5 -0.73 -28.77 -7.12
CA ARG A 5 -1.60 -29.27 -6.04
C ARG A 5 -1.04 -28.87 -4.67
N PRO A 6 -1.89 -28.68 -3.63
CA PRO A 6 -1.42 -28.30 -2.30
C PRO A 6 -0.36 -29.24 -1.70
N THR A 7 -0.41 -30.54 -2.04
CA THR A 7 0.57 -31.54 -1.59
C THR A 7 1.95 -31.36 -2.22
N GLU A 8 2.05 -30.70 -3.37
CA GLU A 8 3.32 -30.43 -4.07
C GLU A 8 3.98 -29.14 -3.56
N TYR A 9 3.21 -28.24 -2.94
CA TYR A 9 3.71 -27.04 -2.26
C TYR A 9 4.41 -27.32 -0.92
N LYS A 10 4.36 -28.56 -0.43
CA LYS A 10 5.03 -28.99 0.80
C LYS A 10 6.52 -28.65 0.75
N ARG A 11 7.07 -28.25 1.90
CA ARG A 11 8.46 -27.78 2.04
C ARG A 11 9.51 -28.83 1.65
N SER A 12 9.17 -30.11 1.75
CA SER A 12 10.01 -31.24 1.32
C SER A 12 10.10 -31.40 -0.20
N ARG A 13 9.14 -30.87 -0.96
CA ARG A 13 9.06 -31.03 -2.42
C ARG A 13 9.40 -29.77 -3.19
N LEU A 14 9.10 -28.60 -2.62
CA LEU A 14 9.32 -27.32 -3.28
C LEU A 14 10.08 -26.33 -2.37
N PRO A 15 11.26 -25.84 -2.78
CA PRO A 15 12.03 -24.88 -2.00
C PRO A 15 11.33 -23.52 -1.90
N ARG A 16 11.77 -22.68 -0.97
CA ARG A 16 11.12 -21.37 -0.70
C ARG A 16 11.18 -20.42 -1.89
N ASN A 17 12.33 -20.31 -2.55
CA ASN A 17 12.53 -19.44 -3.73
C ASN A 17 11.57 -19.74 -4.90
N ARG A 18 11.06 -20.97 -5.02
CA ARG A 18 10.06 -21.33 -6.03
C ARG A 18 8.61 -21.06 -5.59
N ARG A 19 8.37 -20.85 -4.29
CA ARG A 19 7.04 -20.60 -3.70
C ARG A 19 6.77 -19.14 -3.39
N THR A 20 7.77 -18.28 -3.41
CA THR A 20 7.63 -16.88 -3.03
C THR A 20 8.27 -15.96 -4.05
N VAL A 21 7.86 -14.69 -4.05
CA VAL A 21 8.57 -13.63 -4.77
C VAL A 21 9.08 -12.62 -3.74
N ASN A 22 10.32 -12.17 -3.89
CA ASN A 22 10.95 -11.23 -2.96
C ASN A 22 10.45 -9.79 -3.17
N ARG A 23 9.16 -9.55 -2.89
CA ARG A 23 8.53 -8.22 -2.86
C ARG A 23 7.36 -8.22 -1.87
N ALA A 24 6.87 -7.03 -1.50
CA ALA A 24 5.63 -6.90 -0.74
C ALA A 24 4.46 -7.59 -1.46
N TYR A 25 3.65 -8.35 -0.70
CA TYR A 25 2.55 -9.18 -1.23
C TYR A 25 2.98 -10.16 -2.34
N GLY A 26 4.26 -10.55 -2.35
CA GLY A 26 4.81 -11.48 -3.32
C GLY A 26 4.07 -12.82 -3.29
N GLY A 27 3.51 -13.20 -4.44
CA GLY A 27 2.76 -14.44 -4.57
C GLY A 27 1.27 -14.37 -4.27
N VAL A 28 0.81 -13.24 -3.75
CA VAL A 28 -0.62 -12.97 -3.50
C VAL A 28 -1.15 -11.98 -4.53
N LEU A 29 -0.39 -10.91 -4.80
CA LEU A 29 -0.78 -9.86 -5.74
C LEU A 29 0.18 -9.78 -6.94
N SER A 30 -0.34 -9.33 -8.08
CA SER A 30 0.46 -8.98 -9.25
C SER A 30 1.34 -7.76 -8.97
N GLY A 31 2.42 -7.59 -9.73
CA GLY A 31 3.31 -6.43 -9.57
C GLY A 31 2.59 -5.09 -9.78
N GLY A 32 1.68 -5.03 -10.76
CA GLY A 32 0.86 -3.85 -11.03
C GLY A 32 -0.05 -3.50 -9.85
N ALA A 33 -0.75 -4.49 -9.29
CA ALA A 33 -1.63 -4.25 -8.13
C ALA A 33 -0.87 -3.80 -6.88
N VAL A 34 0.35 -4.33 -6.65
CA VAL A 34 1.21 -3.86 -5.55
C VAL A 34 1.62 -2.41 -5.75
N ARG A 35 2.04 -2.04 -6.97
CA ARG A 35 2.40 -0.66 -7.31
C ARG A 35 1.22 0.29 -7.11
N GLU A 36 0.04 -0.08 -7.59
CA GLU A 36 -1.17 0.71 -7.42
C GLU A 36 -1.53 0.92 -5.94
N ARG A 37 -1.45 -0.13 -5.12
CA ARG A 37 -1.68 -0.02 -3.66
C ARG A 37 -0.69 0.93 -2.99
N ILE A 38 0.59 0.85 -3.34
CA ILE A 38 1.62 1.72 -2.78
C ILE A 38 1.34 3.18 -3.16
N ILE A 39 1.11 3.46 -4.44
CA ILE A 39 0.83 4.82 -4.93
C ILE A 39 -0.46 5.36 -4.29
N ARG A 40 -1.52 4.57 -4.25
CA ARG A 40 -2.80 4.97 -3.66
C ARG A 40 -2.65 5.28 -2.17
N ALA A 41 -1.96 4.41 -1.42
CA ALA A 41 -1.73 4.63 0.00
C ALA A 41 -0.93 5.92 0.24
N PHE A 42 0.14 6.14 -0.52
CA PHE A 42 0.93 7.37 -0.47
C PHE A 42 0.07 8.62 -0.74
N LEU A 43 -0.64 8.66 -1.85
CA LEU A 43 -1.47 9.83 -2.22
C LEU A 43 -2.58 10.11 -1.20
N VAL A 44 -3.18 9.08 -0.61
CA VAL A 44 -4.20 9.26 0.43
C VAL A 44 -3.60 9.89 1.69
N GLU A 45 -2.41 9.47 2.12
CA GLU A 45 -1.74 10.09 3.27
C GLU A 45 -1.32 11.54 2.97
N GLU A 46 -0.77 11.81 1.79
CA GLU A 46 -0.44 13.18 1.37
C GLU A 46 -1.68 14.08 1.36
N GLN A 47 -2.81 13.58 0.82
CA GLN A 47 -4.07 14.33 0.82
C GLN A 47 -4.62 14.57 2.22
N LYS A 48 -4.43 13.64 3.18
CA LYS A 48 -4.85 13.86 4.58
C LYS A 48 -4.09 15.02 5.21
N ILE A 49 -2.78 15.12 4.95
CA ILE A 49 -1.94 16.22 5.45
C ILE A 49 -2.41 17.54 4.85
N VAL A 50 -2.55 17.61 3.52
CA VAL A 50 -3.01 18.84 2.82
C VAL A 50 -4.37 19.29 3.35
N LYS A 51 -5.33 18.36 3.50
CA LYS A 51 -6.66 18.68 4.07
C LYS A 51 -6.57 19.21 5.50
N LYS A 52 -5.67 18.69 6.32
CA LYS A 52 -5.46 19.17 7.70
C LYS A 52 -4.87 20.58 7.72
N VAL A 53 -3.86 20.84 6.88
CA VAL A 53 -3.22 22.16 6.78
C VAL A 53 -4.19 23.23 6.30
N LEU A 54 -4.95 22.94 5.23
CA LEU A 54 -5.95 23.89 4.69
C LEU A 54 -7.05 24.21 5.70
N LYS A 55 -7.47 23.24 6.52
CA LYS A 55 -8.42 23.49 7.61
C LYS A 55 -7.85 24.43 8.67
N ILE A 56 -6.59 24.27 9.04
CA ILE A 56 -5.90 25.13 10.03
C ILE A 56 -5.76 26.55 9.49
N GLN A 57 -5.35 26.72 8.22
CA GLN A 57 -5.21 28.04 7.60
C GLN A 57 -6.55 28.79 7.55
N LYS A 58 -7.62 28.14 7.08
CA LYS A 58 -8.97 28.74 7.06
C LYS A 58 -9.49 29.11 8.45
N ALA A 59 -9.16 28.32 9.48
CA ALA A 59 -9.52 28.65 10.86
C ALA A 59 -8.78 29.90 11.36
N LYS A 60 -7.48 30.03 11.05
CA LYS A 60 -6.68 31.22 11.40
C LYS A 60 -7.17 32.47 10.69
N GLU A 61 -7.46 32.40 9.38
CA GLU A 61 -7.99 33.54 8.61
C GLU A 61 -9.33 34.04 9.18
N LYS A 62 -10.25 33.12 9.50
CA LYS A 62 -11.54 33.48 10.11
C LYS A 62 -11.40 34.17 11.46
N LEU A 63 -10.43 33.76 12.27
CA LEU A 63 -10.13 34.42 13.56
C LEU A 63 -9.58 35.82 13.33
N ALA A 64 -8.68 36.00 12.36
CA ALA A 64 -8.11 37.30 12.01
C ALA A 64 -9.15 38.28 11.44
N THR A 65 -10.14 37.81 10.67
CA THR A 65 -11.23 38.69 10.16
C THR A 65 -12.30 39.04 11.20
N LYS A 66 -12.30 38.36 12.36
CA LYS A 66 -13.29 38.54 13.42
C LYS A 66 -12.77 39.39 14.59
N ALA A 67 -11.45 39.65 14.60
CA ALA A 67 -10.78 40.63 15.44
C ALA A 67 -10.72 41.97 14.72
#